data_AF-A0ABD2NJS0-F1
#
_entry.id   AF-A0ABD2NJS0-F1
#
_cell.length_a   1.000
_cell.length_b   1.000
_cell.length_c   1.000
_cell.angle_alpha   90.00
_cell.angle_beta   90.00
_cell.angle_gamma   90.00
#
_symmetry.space_group_name_H-M   'P 1'
#
loop_
_entity.id
_entity.type
_entity.pdbx_description
1 polymer ?
#
loop_
_entity_poly.entity_id
_entity_poly.type
_entity_poly.pdbx_seq_one_letter_code
_entity_poly.pdbx_strand_id
1 'polypeptide(L)'
;MVAQGRWSLLANGIEPVVTLYEWDLPQKLQDLGGWTSLQTAEYFANFARLAFRLFGDRVKTWITISEPFNICEISYGQLSAPPLINSPGVGDYLCGKTVLIAHSKAYHIYDKEFRKRQKGKIGIVLDTFWPEPKTNRTEDIKAVDRVLQMRLGWFANPIFSKDGDYPEIMKKTIENRSVLENFAHSRLPPFTQTEIKDLKGSSDFFGLNHYYTSYFENLEHPIGESSFIKDAGISSSDFENSYGPKNRTVPWGFYRLLHWVANKYNNPLVYITEIGYHDDGRTDDTDRIVFHAKFLKALLHAIKEGCNVQRYTVWTFIDMFAWTLGYSYV
;
A
#
# COMPACT_ATOMS: atom_id res chain seq x y z
N MET A 1 -9.54 15.77 -32.94
CA MET A 1 -8.24 15.16 -33.29
C MET A 1 -7.27 15.45 -32.15
N VAL A 2 -7.04 14.51 -31.25
CA VAL A 2 -5.99 14.63 -30.23
C VAL A 2 -4.69 14.17 -30.91
N ALA A 3 -3.67 14.99 -30.85
CA ALA A 3 -2.40 14.81 -31.55
C ALA A 3 -1.87 13.37 -31.40
N GLN A 4 -1.62 12.72 -32.55
CA GLN A 4 -0.89 11.46 -32.67
C GLN A 4 0.60 11.67 -32.37
N GLY A 5 0.92 12.26 -31.22
CA GLY A 5 2.29 12.21 -30.71
C GLY A 5 2.60 10.76 -30.37
N ARG A 6 3.57 10.16 -31.07
CA ARG A 6 4.12 8.86 -30.68
C ARG A 6 4.59 8.98 -29.22
N TRP A 7 4.00 8.18 -28.34
CA TRP A 7 4.45 8.13 -26.95
C TRP A 7 5.88 7.62 -26.93
N SER A 8 6.81 8.41 -26.37
CA SER A 8 8.25 8.10 -26.41
C SER A 8 8.56 6.71 -25.86
N LEU A 9 7.91 6.31 -24.76
CA LEU A 9 8.06 4.97 -24.19
C LEU A 9 7.73 3.86 -25.19
N LEU A 10 6.54 3.91 -25.79
CA LEU A 10 6.10 2.90 -26.76
C LEU A 10 6.93 2.90 -28.04
N ALA A 11 7.37 4.07 -28.50
CA ALA A 11 8.26 4.19 -29.65
C ALA A 11 9.62 3.50 -29.41
N ASN A 12 10.01 3.33 -28.15
CA ASN A 12 11.23 2.66 -27.73
C ASN A 12 10.97 1.27 -27.11
N GLY A 13 9.78 0.69 -27.30
CA GLY A 13 9.44 -0.65 -26.80
C GLY A 13 9.28 -0.77 -25.28
N ILE A 14 9.11 0.35 -24.57
CA ILE A 14 8.90 0.39 -23.12
C ILE A 14 7.40 0.42 -22.82
N GLU A 15 6.90 -0.56 -22.05
CA GLU A 15 5.50 -0.61 -21.62
C GLU A 15 5.24 0.47 -20.54
N PRO A 16 4.29 1.39 -20.75
CA PRO A 16 3.88 2.32 -19.70
C PRO A 16 3.02 1.61 -18.64
N VAL A 17 3.46 1.72 -17.38
CA VAL A 17 2.67 1.43 -16.18
C VAL A 17 2.27 2.77 -15.57
N VAL A 18 0.97 3.01 -15.40
CA VAL A 18 0.47 4.33 -14.97
C VAL A 18 -0.27 4.21 -13.64
N THR A 19 0.21 4.95 -12.65
CA THR A 19 -0.47 5.22 -11.39
C THR A 19 -1.44 6.39 -11.57
N LEU A 20 -2.70 6.20 -11.21
CA LEU A 20 -3.72 7.25 -11.31
C LEU A 20 -3.62 8.25 -10.15
N TYR A 21 -3.29 7.78 -8.95
CA TYR A 21 -3.18 8.64 -7.77
C TYR A 21 -1.96 8.26 -6.92
N GLU A 22 -1.11 9.26 -6.69
CA GLU A 22 0.14 9.14 -5.95
C GLU A 22 0.32 10.36 -5.04
N TRP A 23 -0.62 10.47 -4.08
CA TRP A 23 -0.62 11.42 -2.96
C TRP A 23 -0.76 12.90 -3.35
N ASP A 24 -1.28 13.15 -4.53
CA ASP A 24 -1.36 14.47 -5.18
C ASP A 24 -2.81 14.97 -5.30
N LEU A 25 -3.62 14.79 -4.24
CA LEU A 25 -5.04 15.14 -4.27
C LEU A 25 -5.22 16.64 -4.57
N PRO A 26 -6.06 17.02 -5.55
CA PRO A 26 -6.36 18.42 -5.80
C PRO A 26 -6.88 19.10 -4.54
N GLN A 27 -6.30 20.25 -4.19
CA GLN A 27 -6.67 20.99 -2.97
C GLN A 27 -8.17 21.26 -2.88
N LYS A 28 -8.85 21.52 -4.00
CA LYS A 28 -10.31 21.72 -4.03
C LYS A 28 -11.11 20.50 -3.58
N LEU A 29 -10.60 19.28 -3.77
CA LEU A 29 -11.22 18.07 -3.23
C LEU A 29 -10.87 17.88 -1.75
N GLN A 30 -9.67 18.26 -1.34
CA GLN A 30 -9.32 18.29 0.08
C GLN A 30 -10.19 19.28 0.87
N ASP A 31 -10.49 20.46 0.31
CA ASP A 31 -11.41 21.45 0.88
C ASP A 31 -12.84 20.90 1.09
N LEU A 32 -13.22 19.85 0.34
CA LEU A 32 -14.50 19.12 0.49
C LEU A 32 -14.41 17.92 1.46
N GLY A 33 -13.32 17.79 2.21
CA GLY A 33 -13.06 16.72 3.18
C GLY A 33 -12.08 15.65 2.69
N GLY A 34 -11.61 15.71 1.44
CA GLY A 34 -10.61 14.81 0.90
C GLY A 34 -10.97 13.33 1.07
N TRP A 35 -9.99 12.49 1.40
CA TRP A 35 -10.20 11.05 1.52
C TRP A 35 -11.09 10.64 2.71
N THR A 36 -11.37 11.52 3.67
CA THR A 36 -12.37 11.22 4.72
C THR A 36 -13.82 11.34 4.24
N SER A 37 -14.04 11.84 3.03
CA SER A 37 -15.36 11.98 2.41
C SER A 37 -15.59 10.92 1.33
N LEU A 38 -16.67 10.14 1.45
CA LEU A 38 -17.07 9.16 0.43
C LEU A 38 -17.31 9.77 -0.96
N GLN A 39 -17.58 11.08 -1.05
CA GLN A 39 -17.71 11.78 -2.33
C GLN A 39 -16.41 11.76 -3.14
N THR A 40 -15.25 11.72 -2.48
CA THR A 40 -13.93 11.63 -3.13
C THR A 40 -13.79 10.34 -3.92
N ALA A 41 -14.43 9.25 -3.50
CA ALA A 41 -14.47 8.01 -4.28
C ALA A 41 -15.20 8.19 -5.63
N GLU A 42 -16.24 9.02 -5.69
CA GLU A 42 -16.94 9.33 -6.94
C GLU A 42 -16.13 10.25 -7.85
N TYR A 43 -15.46 11.26 -7.28
CA TYR A 43 -14.56 12.13 -8.04
C TYR A 43 -13.39 11.34 -8.64
N PHE A 44 -12.78 10.46 -7.85
CA PHE A 44 -11.72 9.57 -8.32
C PHE A 44 -12.22 8.62 -9.42
N ALA A 45 -13.41 8.03 -9.27
CA ALA A 45 -13.99 7.16 -10.28
C ALA A 45 -14.22 7.88 -11.63
N ASN A 46 -14.67 9.14 -11.59
CA ASN A 46 -14.84 9.97 -12.80
C ASN A 46 -13.49 10.33 -13.43
N PHE A 47 -12.49 10.65 -12.61
CA PHE A 47 -11.12 10.89 -13.08
C PHE A 47 -10.52 9.63 -13.72
N ALA A 48 -10.67 8.45 -13.10
CA ALA A 48 -10.22 7.18 -13.64
C ALA A 48 -10.88 6.87 -15.00
N ARG A 49 -12.21 7.05 -15.11
CA ARG A 49 -12.94 6.90 -16.38
C ARG A 49 -12.36 7.80 -17.48
N LEU A 50 -12.04 9.06 -17.14
CA LEU A 50 -11.42 9.98 -18.07
C LEU A 50 -10.03 9.51 -18.51
N ALA A 51 -9.18 9.09 -17.58
CA ALA A 51 -7.84 8.57 -17.86
C ALA A 51 -7.88 7.32 -18.75
N PHE A 52 -8.74 6.35 -18.44
CA PHE A 52 -8.92 5.13 -19.25
C PHE A 52 -9.36 5.47 -20.68
N ARG A 53 -10.29 6.42 -20.84
CA ARG A 53 -10.76 6.87 -22.15
C ARG A 53 -9.64 7.53 -22.97
N LEU A 54 -8.83 8.37 -22.34
CA LEU A 54 -7.80 9.16 -23.01
C LEU A 54 -6.52 8.37 -23.34
N PHE A 55 -6.13 7.43 -22.47
CA PHE A 55 -4.82 6.79 -22.55
C PHE A 55 -4.85 5.26 -22.65
N GLY A 56 -5.99 4.62 -22.35
CA GLY A 56 -6.08 3.16 -22.30
C GLY A 56 -6.03 2.45 -23.66
N ASP A 57 -6.04 3.20 -24.76
CA ASP A 57 -5.66 2.67 -26.07
C ASP A 57 -4.20 2.18 -26.07
N ARG A 58 -3.34 2.83 -25.28
CA ARG A 58 -1.89 2.60 -25.18
C ARG A 58 -1.44 2.02 -23.84
N VAL A 59 -1.98 2.51 -22.72
CA VAL A 59 -1.66 2.04 -21.38
C VAL A 59 -2.35 0.71 -21.10
N LYS A 60 -1.56 -0.31 -20.75
CA LYS A 60 -2.05 -1.69 -20.50
C LYS A 60 -1.90 -2.14 -19.06
N THR A 61 -1.16 -1.41 -18.23
CA THR A 61 -1.13 -1.64 -16.79
C THR A 61 -1.51 -0.36 -16.06
N TRP A 62 -2.57 -0.43 -15.28
CA TRP A 62 -3.07 0.65 -14.44
C TRP A 62 -2.88 0.32 -12.97
N ILE A 63 -2.40 1.29 -12.21
CA ILE A 63 -2.43 1.28 -10.75
C ILE A 63 -3.43 2.36 -10.35
N THR A 64 -4.43 2.03 -9.53
CA THR A 64 -5.42 3.02 -9.10
C THR A 64 -4.81 3.99 -8.09
N ILE A 65 -4.33 3.45 -6.97
CA ILE A 65 -3.91 4.22 -5.80
C ILE A 65 -2.63 3.55 -5.30
N SER A 66 -1.58 4.35 -5.09
CA SER A 66 -0.34 3.90 -4.49
C SER A 66 -0.34 4.10 -2.98
N GLU A 67 0.08 3.08 -2.24
CA GLU A 67 0.31 3.11 -0.79
C GLU A 67 -0.84 3.69 0.05
N PRO A 68 -2.06 3.10 0.01
CA PRO A 68 -3.22 3.54 0.80
C PRO A 68 -2.94 3.73 2.29
N PHE A 69 -2.07 2.91 2.88
CA PHE A 69 -1.71 3.03 4.28
C PHE A 69 -1.07 4.39 4.55
N ASN A 70 -0.12 4.80 3.73
CA ASN A 70 0.56 6.08 3.90
C ASN A 70 -0.41 7.25 3.64
N ILE A 71 -1.27 7.18 2.62
CA ILE A 71 -2.31 8.21 2.37
C ILE A 71 -3.20 8.41 3.60
N CYS A 72 -3.59 7.33 4.28
CA CYS A 72 -4.57 7.40 5.35
C CYS A 72 -3.95 7.61 6.73
N GLU A 73 -3.00 6.76 7.12
CA GLU A 73 -2.38 6.85 8.44
C GLU A 73 -1.47 8.07 8.54
N ILE A 74 -0.58 8.29 7.57
CA ILE A 74 0.44 9.35 7.69
C ILE A 74 -0.17 10.74 7.49
N SER A 75 -1.24 10.86 6.69
CA SER A 75 -1.84 12.15 6.36
C SER A 75 -3.14 12.52 7.11
N TYR A 76 -3.91 11.54 7.61
CA TYR A 76 -5.15 11.77 8.36
C TYR A 76 -5.14 11.19 9.78
N GLY A 77 -4.29 10.21 10.07
CA GLY A 77 -4.05 9.69 11.42
C GLY A 77 -2.90 10.40 12.13
N GLN A 78 -1.92 10.89 11.37
CA GLN A 78 -0.71 11.56 11.85
C GLN A 78 -0.52 12.92 11.18
N LEU A 79 0.51 13.64 11.62
CA LEU A 79 0.90 14.95 11.10
C LEU A 79 2.22 14.87 10.32
N SER A 80 2.33 13.84 9.48
CA SER A 80 3.60 13.46 8.85
C SER A 80 3.62 13.69 7.34
N ALA A 81 2.46 13.85 6.70
CA ALA A 81 2.31 14.23 5.29
C ALA A 81 1.04 15.06 5.05
N PRO A 82 0.99 15.90 3.99
CA PRO A 82 -0.23 16.60 3.61
C PRO A 82 -1.41 15.62 3.43
N PRO A 83 -2.65 15.99 3.85
CA PRO A 83 -3.07 17.31 4.35
C PRO A 83 -2.78 17.65 5.83
N LEU A 84 -2.03 16.83 6.59
CA LEU A 84 -1.73 17.08 8.01
C LEU A 84 -2.99 17.21 8.88
N ILE A 85 -3.94 16.30 8.70
CA ILE A 85 -5.17 16.26 9.51
C ILE A 85 -4.90 15.44 10.77
N ASN A 86 -5.11 16.03 11.94
CA ASN A 86 -4.92 15.36 13.24
C ASN A 86 -6.19 14.61 13.68
N SER A 87 -6.45 13.43 13.10
CA SER A 87 -7.61 12.61 13.47
C SER A 87 -7.22 11.13 13.71
N PRO A 88 -6.33 10.87 14.70
CA PRO A 88 -5.76 9.54 14.92
C PRO A 88 -6.83 8.52 15.30
N GLY A 89 -6.86 7.38 14.62
CA GLY A 89 -7.80 6.30 14.85
C GLY A 89 -9.24 6.61 14.43
N VAL A 90 -9.49 7.70 13.69
CA VAL A 90 -10.81 8.05 13.14
C VAL A 90 -10.69 8.45 11.67
N GLY A 91 -9.91 9.49 11.36
CA GLY A 91 -9.75 10.01 10.00
C GLY A 91 -8.99 9.04 9.09
N ASP A 92 -8.00 8.34 9.63
CA ASP A 92 -7.31 7.21 9.01
C ASP A 92 -8.29 6.11 8.54
N TYR A 93 -9.24 5.69 9.39
CA TYR A 93 -10.22 4.65 9.05
C TYR A 93 -11.29 5.12 8.07
N LEU A 94 -11.75 6.36 8.18
CA LEU A 94 -12.63 6.98 7.19
C LEU A 94 -11.93 7.09 5.82
N CYS A 95 -10.66 7.49 5.81
CA CYS A 95 -9.82 7.49 4.61
C CYS A 95 -9.71 6.09 4.02
N GLY A 96 -9.40 5.08 4.85
CA GLY A 96 -9.19 3.71 4.38
C GLY A 96 -10.43 3.15 3.68
N LYS A 97 -11.62 3.34 4.26
CA LYS A 97 -12.88 2.94 3.62
C LYS A 97 -13.08 3.64 2.28
N THR A 98 -12.88 4.96 2.22
CA THR A 98 -13.09 5.75 1.00
C THR A 98 -12.12 5.35 -0.12
N VAL A 99 -10.83 5.16 0.20
CA VAL A 99 -9.79 4.73 -0.75
C VAL A 99 -10.13 3.35 -1.34
N LEU A 100 -10.57 2.40 -0.51
CA LEU A 100 -10.98 1.07 -0.97
C LEU A 100 -12.20 1.15 -1.91
N ILE A 101 -13.23 1.92 -1.55
CA ILE A 101 -14.39 2.13 -2.41
C ILE A 101 -14.00 2.81 -3.73
N ALA A 102 -13.10 3.79 -3.69
CA ALA A 102 -12.60 4.49 -4.87
C ALA A 102 -11.86 3.52 -5.83
N HIS A 103 -10.99 2.67 -5.28
CA HIS A 103 -10.32 1.60 -6.03
C HIS A 103 -11.34 0.65 -6.69
N SER A 104 -12.29 0.11 -5.93
CA SER A 104 -13.32 -0.79 -6.44
C SER A 104 -14.13 -0.14 -7.58
N LYS A 105 -14.56 1.11 -7.41
CA LYS A 105 -15.27 1.85 -8.47
C LYS A 105 -14.44 1.98 -9.74
N ALA A 106 -13.17 2.36 -9.62
CA ALA A 106 -12.27 2.48 -10.78
C ALA A 106 -12.05 1.13 -11.47
N TYR A 107 -11.88 0.04 -10.70
CA TYR A 107 -11.80 -1.33 -11.23
C TYR A 107 -13.04 -1.69 -12.04
N HIS A 108 -14.24 -1.52 -11.47
CA HIS A 108 -15.49 -1.88 -12.14
C HIS A 108 -15.78 -1.02 -13.36
N ILE A 109 -15.39 0.26 -13.35
CA ILE A 109 -15.44 1.12 -14.54
C ILE A 109 -14.53 0.54 -15.63
N TYR A 110 -13.27 0.21 -15.29
CA TYR A 110 -12.34 -0.38 -16.24
C TYR A 110 -12.88 -1.69 -16.82
N ASP A 111 -13.33 -2.59 -15.95
CA ASP A 111 -13.83 -3.91 -16.30
C ASP A 111 -15.04 -3.85 -17.25
N LYS A 112 -16.04 -3.04 -16.89
CA LYS A 112 -17.31 -2.95 -17.62
C LYS A 112 -17.21 -2.12 -18.90
N GLU A 113 -16.49 -1.00 -18.87
CA GLU A 113 -16.52 -0.01 -19.95
C GLU A 113 -15.32 -0.13 -20.91
N PHE A 114 -14.16 -0.63 -20.45
CA PHE A 114 -12.90 -0.50 -21.19
C PHE A 114 -12.18 -1.83 -21.49
N ARG A 115 -12.19 -2.79 -20.55
CA ARG A 115 -11.35 -4.00 -20.59
C ARG A 115 -11.53 -4.80 -21.87
N LYS A 116 -12.77 -5.00 -22.34
CA LYS A 116 -13.07 -5.76 -23.58
C LYS A 116 -12.30 -5.22 -24.80
N ARG A 117 -12.15 -3.90 -24.91
CA ARG A 117 -11.47 -3.25 -26.05
C ARG A 117 -10.00 -3.00 -25.79
N GLN A 118 -9.65 -2.59 -24.57
CA GLN A 118 -8.30 -2.16 -24.22
C GLN A 118 -7.37 -3.30 -23.81
N LYS A 119 -7.93 -4.39 -23.27
CA LYS A 119 -7.24 -5.63 -22.86
C LYS A 119 -6.07 -5.41 -21.88
N GLY A 120 -6.15 -4.37 -21.04
CA GLY A 120 -5.16 -4.13 -19.99
C GLY A 120 -5.53 -4.80 -18.67
N LYS A 121 -4.65 -4.59 -17.70
CA LYS A 121 -4.78 -4.97 -16.29
C LYS A 121 -4.87 -3.73 -15.42
N ILE A 122 -5.57 -3.84 -14.31
CA ILE A 122 -5.74 -2.80 -13.31
C ILE A 122 -5.56 -3.40 -11.91
N GLY A 123 -4.88 -2.69 -11.03
CA GLY A 123 -4.72 -3.10 -9.65
C GLY A 123 -4.41 -1.94 -8.72
N ILE A 124 -4.08 -2.28 -7.48
CA ILE A 124 -3.66 -1.36 -6.42
C ILE A 124 -2.24 -1.70 -5.98
N VAL A 125 -1.51 -0.71 -5.49
CA VAL A 125 -0.18 -0.89 -4.91
C VAL A 125 -0.26 -0.70 -3.41
N LEU A 126 0.22 -1.70 -2.68
CA LEU A 126 0.22 -1.72 -1.22
C LEU A 126 1.66 -1.74 -0.72
N ASP A 127 1.95 -0.99 0.33
CA ASP A 127 3.26 -0.95 0.97
C ASP A 127 3.27 -1.72 2.29
N THR A 128 4.34 -2.47 2.52
CA THR A 128 4.64 -2.98 3.86
C THR A 128 6.11 -3.32 4.04
N PHE A 129 6.56 -3.19 5.28
CA PHE A 129 7.78 -3.84 5.75
C PHE A 129 7.50 -5.33 6.05
N TRP A 130 8.57 -6.08 6.30
CA TRP A 130 8.47 -7.39 6.96
C TRP A 130 8.64 -7.20 8.48
N PRO A 131 7.66 -7.62 9.32
CA PRO A 131 7.81 -7.55 10.77
C PRO A 131 8.55 -8.78 11.31
N GLU A 132 9.44 -8.56 12.26
CA GLU A 132 10.08 -9.60 13.07
C GLU A 132 9.75 -9.41 14.55
N PRO A 133 9.64 -10.48 15.35
CA PRO A 133 9.38 -10.35 16.76
C PRO A 133 10.64 -9.80 17.46
N LYS A 134 10.47 -8.80 18.32
CA LYS A 134 11.58 -8.20 19.08
C LYS A 134 12.19 -9.18 20.07
N THR A 135 11.39 -10.09 20.62
CA THR A 135 11.83 -11.12 21.56
C THR A 135 11.16 -12.47 21.24
N ASN A 136 11.65 -13.56 21.85
CA ASN A 136 11.05 -14.89 21.71
C ASN A 136 9.79 -15.10 22.57
N ARG A 137 9.22 -14.02 23.16
CA ARG A 137 7.95 -14.12 23.89
C ARG A 137 6.82 -14.47 22.94
N THR A 138 5.91 -15.33 23.39
CA THR A 138 4.74 -15.76 22.62
C THR A 138 3.89 -14.57 22.15
N GLU A 139 3.79 -13.53 22.96
CA GLU A 139 3.05 -12.31 22.69
C GLU A 139 3.65 -11.53 21.53
N ASP A 140 4.99 -11.42 21.48
CA ASP A 140 5.71 -10.70 20.42
C ASP A 140 5.66 -11.50 19.10
N ILE A 141 5.76 -12.82 19.17
CA ILE A 141 5.60 -13.70 18.00
C ILE A 141 4.18 -13.55 17.42
N LYS A 142 3.14 -13.48 18.26
CA LYS A 142 1.76 -13.24 17.82
C LYS A 142 1.56 -11.81 17.29
N ALA A 143 2.32 -10.84 17.78
CA ALA A 143 2.25 -9.46 17.31
C ALA A 143 2.66 -9.34 15.84
N VAL A 144 3.60 -10.14 15.34
CA VAL A 144 4.08 -10.11 13.95
C VAL A 144 2.95 -10.30 12.94
N ASP A 145 2.14 -11.35 13.08
CA ASP A 145 1.00 -11.58 12.18
C ASP A 145 -0.07 -10.48 12.33
N ARG A 146 -0.29 -10.01 13.56
CA ARG A 146 -1.18 -8.87 13.80
C ARG A 146 -0.71 -7.62 13.06
N VAL A 147 0.58 -7.31 13.06
CA VAL A 147 1.14 -6.16 12.34
C VAL A 147 0.87 -6.27 10.83
N LEU A 148 1.14 -7.43 10.23
CA LEU A 148 0.85 -7.66 8.81
C LEU A 148 -0.64 -7.50 8.50
N GLN A 149 -1.52 -8.03 9.35
CA GLN A 149 -2.96 -7.90 9.16
C GLN A 149 -3.45 -6.46 9.37
N MET A 150 -2.93 -5.72 10.35
CA MET A 150 -3.30 -4.33 10.61
C MET A 150 -2.77 -3.36 9.55
N ARG A 151 -1.58 -3.61 8.97
CA ARG A 151 -0.98 -2.74 7.95
C ARG A 151 -1.35 -3.19 6.53
N LEU A 152 -0.77 -4.30 6.06
CA LEU A 152 -1.00 -4.81 4.71
C LEU A 152 -2.43 -5.33 4.56
N GLY A 153 -2.89 -6.11 5.54
CA GLY A 153 -4.21 -6.74 5.53
C GLY A 153 -5.37 -5.75 5.51
N TRP A 154 -5.22 -4.56 6.09
CA TRP A 154 -6.24 -3.51 6.07
C TRP A 154 -6.71 -3.21 4.64
N PHE A 155 -5.78 -3.12 3.70
CA PHE A 155 -6.08 -2.83 2.29
C PHE A 155 -6.07 -4.07 1.40
N ALA A 156 -5.29 -5.10 1.76
CA ALA A 156 -5.21 -6.32 0.98
C ALA A 156 -6.41 -7.27 1.20
N ASN A 157 -6.87 -7.47 2.45
CA ASN A 157 -7.94 -8.43 2.70
C ASN A 157 -9.25 -8.11 1.96
N PRO A 158 -9.73 -6.86 1.93
CA PRO A 158 -10.98 -6.55 1.23
C PRO A 158 -10.96 -6.92 -0.27
N ILE A 159 -9.77 -6.90 -0.87
CA ILE A 159 -9.58 -7.14 -2.31
C ILE A 159 -9.21 -8.60 -2.61
N PHE A 160 -8.26 -9.17 -1.86
CA PHE A 160 -7.61 -10.45 -2.22
C PHE A 160 -8.02 -11.62 -1.32
N SER A 161 -8.66 -11.38 -0.17
CA SER A 161 -9.10 -12.48 0.68
C SER A 161 -10.31 -13.20 0.08
N LYS A 162 -10.53 -14.42 0.57
CA LYS A 162 -11.73 -15.20 0.20
C LYS A 162 -13.02 -14.51 0.67
N ASP A 163 -12.98 -13.71 1.72
CA ASP A 163 -14.18 -13.16 2.34
C ASP A 163 -14.48 -11.72 1.86
N GLY A 164 -13.46 -10.97 1.44
CA GLY A 164 -13.61 -9.64 0.84
C GLY A 164 -13.89 -8.51 1.83
N ASP A 165 -13.70 -8.76 3.13
CA ASP A 165 -13.89 -7.79 4.21
C ASP A 165 -12.55 -7.51 4.93
N TYR A 166 -12.52 -6.57 5.87
CA TYR A 166 -11.36 -6.31 6.70
C TYR A 166 -10.90 -7.55 7.48
N PRO A 167 -9.61 -7.64 7.86
CA PRO A 167 -9.14 -8.70 8.73
C PRO A 167 -9.94 -8.77 10.04
N GLU A 168 -10.35 -9.98 10.44
CA GLU A 168 -11.12 -10.18 11.67
C GLU A 168 -10.41 -9.64 12.92
N ILE A 169 -9.09 -9.78 12.98
CA ILE A 169 -8.29 -9.23 14.09
C ILE A 169 -8.36 -7.70 14.13
N MET A 170 -8.41 -7.04 12.98
CA MET A 170 -8.52 -5.59 12.88
C MET A 170 -9.89 -5.12 13.34
N LYS A 171 -10.97 -5.76 12.87
CA LYS A 171 -12.34 -5.44 13.30
C LYS A 171 -12.50 -5.57 14.81
N LYS A 172 -12.08 -6.69 15.38
CA LYS A 172 -12.21 -6.97 16.83
C LYS A 172 -11.39 -6.04 17.70
N THR A 173 -10.14 -5.77 17.32
CA THR A 173 -9.25 -4.91 18.12
C THR A 173 -9.76 -3.47 18.16
N ILE A 174 -10.15 -2.93 17.00
CA ILE A 174 -10.67 -1.55 16.90
C ILE A 174 -12.05 -1.44 17.55
N GLU A 175 -12.94 -2.42 17.38
CA GLU A 175 -14.25 -2.44 18.06
C GLU A 175 -14.07 -2.42 19.58
N ASN A 176 -13.26 -3.33 20.12
CA ASN A 176 -12.99 -3.39 21.56
C ASN A 176 -12.43 -2.08 22.09
N ARG A 177 -11.46 -1.47 21.40
CA ARG A 177 -10.90 -0.18 21.83
C ARG A 177 -11.88 0.97 21.68
N SER A 178 -12.70 0.98 20.63
CA SER A 178 -13.74 1.98 20.46
C SER A 178 -14.72 1.97 21.64
N VAL A 179 -15.12 0.78 22.11
CA VAL A 179 -15.98 0.63 23.30
C VAL A 179 -15.28 1.15 24.55
N LEU A 180 -14.02 0.76 24.78
CA LEU A 180 -13.25 1.20 25.96
C LEU A 180 -12.99 2.72 25.96
N GLU A 181 -12.88 3.33 24.78
CA GLU A 181 -12.66 4.77 24.59
C GLU A 181 -13.99 5.55 24.49
N ASN A 182 -15.13 4.93 24.85
CA ASN A 182 -16.46 5.53 24.89
C ASN A 182 -17.01 6.02 23.54
N PHE A 183 -16.58 5.43 22.41
CA PHE A 183 -17.24 5.64 21.13
C PHE A 183 -18.57 4.88 21.08
N ALA A 184 -19.61 5.51 20.52
CA ALA A 184 -20.92 4.87 20.38
C ALA A 184 -20.92 3.67 19.43
N HIS A 185 -19.97 3.63 18.49
CA HIS A 185 -19.79 2.59 17.49
C HIS A 185 -18.30 2.36 17.25
N SER A 186 -17.95 1.24 16.58
CA SER A 186 -16.58 1.02 16.12
C SER A 186 -16.09 2.18 15.25
N ARG A 187 -14.87 2.65 15.51
CA ARG A 187 -14.20 3.67 14.69
C ARG A 187 -13.82 3.18 13.31
N LEU A 188 -13.72 1.87 13.09
CA LEU A 188 -13.54 1.26 11.77
C LEU A 188 -14.90 1.14 11.08
N PRO A 189 -15.19 1.93 10.03
CA PRO A 189 -16.49 1.90 9.38
C PRO A 189 -16.71 0.57 8.67
N PRO A 190 -17.80 -0.18 8.94
CA PRO A 190 -18.00 -1.50 8.35
C PRO A 190 -18.30 -1.37 6.85
N PHE A 191 -18.00 -2.42 6.09
CA PHE A 191 -18.50 -2.55 4.72
C PHE A 191 -19.92 -3.10 4.71
N THR A 192 -20.75 -2.60 3.79
CA THR A 192 -22.01 -3.24 3.42
C THR A 192 -21.74 -4.51 2.61
N GLN A 193 -22.74 -5.39 2.51
CA GLN A 193 -22.61 -6.61 1.71
C GLN A 193 -22.32 -6.33 0.22
N THR A 194 -22.84 -5.22 -0.31
CA THR A 194 -22.56 -4.76 -1.66
C THR A 194 -21.12 -4.27 -1.79
N GLU A 195 -20.62 -3.48 -0.83
CA GLU A 195 -19.22 -3.02 -0.81
C GLU A 195 -18.25 -4.21 -0.74
N ILE A 196 -18.50 -5.19 0.12
CA ILE A 196 -17.69 -6.44 0.20
C ILE A 196 -17.67 -7.16 -1.16
N LYS A 197 -18.84 -7.30 -1.80
CA LYS A 197 -18.95 -7.96 -3.10
C LYS A 197 -18.18 -7.21 -4.18
N ASP A 198 -18.25 -5.89 -4.18
CA ASP A 198 -17.62 -5.04 -5.19
C ASP A 198 -16.10 -4.91 -4.98
N LEU A 199 -15.61 -5.03 -3.74
CA LEU A 199 -14.19 -5.03 -3.40
C LEU A 199 -13.51 -6.37 -3.71
N LYS A 200 -14.18 -7.47 -3.37
CA LYS A 200 -13.63 -8.81 -3.52
C LYS A 200 -13.26 -9.11 -4.97
N GLY A 201 -11.98 -9.38 -5.21
CA GLY A 201 -11.44 -9.68 -6.54
C GLY A 201 -11.31 -8.46 -7.46
N SER A 202 -11.37 -7.24 -6.93
CA SER A 202 -11.27 -6.00 -7.73
C SER A 202 -9.83 -5.62 -8.13
N SER A 203 -8.96 -6.61 -8.37
CA SER A 203 -7.59 -6.36 -8.82
C SER A 203 -7.04 -7.52 -9.66
N ASP A 204 -6.39 -7.22 -10.78
CA ASP A 204 -5.79 -8.21 -11.69
C ASP A 204 -4.39 -8.68 -11.23
N PHE A 205 -3.77 -7.93 -10.34
CA PHE A 205 -2.46 -8.22 -9.75
C PHE A 205 -2.37 -7.62 -8.34
N PHE A 206 -1.43 -8.11 -7.54
CA PHE A 206 -1.06 -7.58 -6.24
C PHE A 206 0.15 -6.68 -6.43
N GLY A 207 -0.02 -5.35 -6.37
CA GLY A 207 1.08 -4.41 -6.36
C GLY A 207 1.71 -4.36 -4.98
N LEU A 208 3.02 -4.57 -4.87
CA LEU A 208 3.74 -4.61 -3.61
C LEU A 208 4.94 -3.66 -3.63
N ASN A 209 4.94 -2.71 -2.70
CA ASN A 209 6.09 -1.88 -2.35
C ASN A 209 6.76 -2.44 -1.10
N HIS A 210 8.07 -2.58 -1.12
CA HIS A 210 8.83 -3.12 0.01
C HIS A 210 10.25 -2.57 0.08
N TYR A 211 10.66 -2.18 1.29
CA TYR A 211 11.93 -1.50 1.51
C TYR A 211 12.77 -2.10 2.65
N TYR A 212 12.15 -2.48 3.77
CA TYR A 212 12.90 -2.87 4.97
C TYR A 212 12.15 -3.87 5.87
N THR A 213 12.87 -4.34 6.89
CA THR A 213 12.37 -5.18 8.00
C THR A 213 12.48 -4.40 9.30
N SER A 214 11.57 -4.62 10.24
CA SER A 214 11.59 -3.97 11.57
C SER A 214 11.16 -4.91 12.68
N TYR A 215 11.65 -4.66 13.90
CA TYR A 215 11.21 -5.39 15.08
C TYR A 215 9.90 -4.83 15.60
N PHE A 216 9.02 -5.74 16.03
CA PHE A 216 7.76 -5.44 16.69
C PHE A 216 7.60 -6.23 17.97
N GLU A 217 6.96 -5.61 18.94
CA GLU A 217 6.58 -6.26 20.20
C GLU A 217 5.12 -5.96 20.54
N ASN A 218 4.53 -6.85 21.32
CA ASN A 218 3.21 -6.62 21.89
C ASN A 218 3.32 -5.52 22.95
N LEU A 219 2.49 -4.48 22.82
CA LEU A 219 2.43 -3.40 23.80
C LEU A 219 0.97 -3.05 24.07
N GLU A 220 0.59 -3.11 25.36
CA GLU A 220 -0.69 -2.57 25.81
C GLU A 220 -0.58 -1.06 25.96
N HIS A 221 -1.47 -0.35 25.28
CA HIS A 221 -1.51 1.11 25.30
C HIS A 221 -2.65 1.62 26.17
N PRO A 222 -2.45 2.73 26.92
CA PRO A 222 -3.50 3.36 27.71
C PRO A 222 -4.79 3.60 26.93
N ILE A 223 -5.92 3.46 27.61
CA ILE A 223 -7.25 3.82 27.08
C ILE A 223 -7.45 5.34 27.25
N GLY A 224 -8.05 5.98 26.25
CA GLY A 224 -8.39 7.41 26.28
C GLY A 224 -7.80 8.24 25.14
N GLU A 225 -6.87 7.67 24.36
CA GLU A 225 -6.30 8.32 23.19
C GLU A 225 -6.35 7.36 21.99
N SER A 226 -7.22 7.63 21.02
CA SER A 226 -7.34 6.81 19.81
C SER A 226 -6.12 6.99 18.89
N SER A 227 -5.65 5.90 18.27
CA SER A 227 -4.70 5.92 17.14
C SER A 227 -4.55 4.51 16.57
N PHE A 228 -4.15 4.40 15.29
CA PHE A 228 -3.85 3.11 14.65
C PHE A 228 -2.87 2.25 15.44
N ILE A 229 -1.75 2.82 15.93
CA ILE A 229 -0.71 2.04 16.61
C ILE A 229 -1.20 1.47 17.96
N LYS A 230 -2.03 2.23 18.67
CA LYS A 230 -2.64 1.82 19.94
C LYS A 230 -3.72 0.77 19.73
N ASP A 231 -4.45 0.87 18.63
CA ASP A 231 -5.43 -0.14 18.19
C ASP A 231 -4.76 -1.45 17.78
N ALA A 232 -3.63 -1.36 17.09
CA ALA A 232 -2.83 -2.53 16.76
C ALA A 232 -2.16 -3.16 18.00
N GLY A 233 -2.03 -2.45 19.13
CA GLY A 233 -1.44 -2.98 20.36
C GLY A 233 0.02 -3.39 20.18
N ILE A 234 0.80 -2.53 19.51
CA ILE A 234 2.19 -2.82 19.13
C ILE A 234 3.11 -1.64 19.43
N SER A 235 4.40 -1.94 19.50
CA SER A 235 5.50 -0.98 19.39
C SER A 235 6.49 -1.48 18.35
N SER A 236 7.20 -0.56 17.69
CA SER A 236 8.23 -0.88 16.71
C SER A 236 9.60 -0.34 17.12
N SER A 237 10.64 -1.00 16.63
CA SER A 237 12.02 -0.52 16.69
C SER A 237 12.79 -0.97 15.47
N ASP A 238 13.83 -0.20 15.14
CA ASP A 238 14.74 -0.50 14.03
C ASP A 238 15.36 -1.92 14.16
N PHE A 239 15.50 -2.61 13.03
CA PHE A 239 16.05 -3.96 12.96
C PHE A 239 17.59 -3.93 13.01
N GLU A 240 18.16 -4.29 14.17
CA GLU A 240 19.61 -4.34 14.45
C GLU A 240 20.32 -2.97 14.29
N ASN A 241 20.46 -2.20 15.40
CA ASN A 241 21.27 -0.95 15.51
C ASN A 241 21.41 -0.16 14.19
N SER A 242 20.27 0.15 13.58
CA SER A 242 20.20 0.57 12.17
C SER A 242 20.41 2.07 11.98
N TYR A 243 21.49 2.61 12.54
CA TYR A 243 21.94 3.95 12.16
C TYR A 243 22.61 3.88 10.79
N GLY A 244 21.80 4.04 9.74
CA GLY A 244 22.24 4.15 8.35
C GLY A 244 21.70 3.03 7.43
N PRO A 245 21.63 3.29 6.12
CA PRO A 245 20.99 2.40 5.14
C PRO A 245 21.67 1.03 5.02
N LYS A 246 22.96 0.91 5.37
CA LYS A 246 23.73 -0.35 5.39
C LYS A 246 23.10 -1.46 6.25
N ASN A 247 22.52 -1.12 7.39
CA ASN A 247 21.98 -2.10 8.35
C ASN A 247 20.49 -2.44 8.09
N ARG A 248 19.85 -1.85 7.07
CA ARG A 248 18.44 -2.12 6.71
C ARG A 248 18.29 -3.09 5.52
N THR A 249 19.39 -3.63 5.00
CA THR A 249 19.39 -4.57 3.85
C THR A 249 19.03 -5.99 4.30
N VAL A 250 17.74 -6.30 4.36
CA VAL A 250 17.21 -7.58 4.88
C VAL A 250 16.46 -8.37 3.80
N PRO A 251 17.17 -8.95 2.81
CA PRO A 251 16.55 -9.60 1.63
C PRO A 251 15.72 -10.85 1.99
N TRP A 252 16.04 -11.52 3.09
CA TRP A 252 15.26 -12.67 3.54
C TRP A 252 13.89 -12.26 4.11
N GLY A 253 13.74 -11.03 4.61
CA GLY A 253 12.45 -10.48 5.04
C GLY A 253 11.52 -10.27 3.85
N PHE A 254 12.05 -9.76 2.74
CA PHE A 254 11.35 -9.68 1.47
C PHE A 254 10.91 -11.05 0.94
N TYR A 255 11.81 -12.04 0.97
CA TYR A 255 11.47 -13.42 0.63
C TYR A 255 10.31 -13.96 1.50
N ARG A 256 10.36 -13.76 2.83
CA ARG A 256 9.28 -14.19 3.74
C ARG A 256 7.96 -13.49 3.45
N LEU A 257 8.00 -12.19 3.13
CA LEU A 257 6.82 -11.42 2.78
C LEU A 257 6.15 -11.96 1.51
N LEU A 258 6.92 -12.30 0.48
CA LEU A 258 6.40 -12.92 -0.75
C LEU A 258 5.66 -14.24 -0.46
N HIS A 259 6.27 -15.11 0.34
CA HIS A 259 5.63 -16.36 0.74
C HIS A 259 4.39 -16.13 1.61
N TRP A 260 4.41 -15.13 2.50
CA TRP A 260 3.24 -14.78 3.30
C TRP A 260 2.08 -14.32 2.42
N VAL A 261 2.33 -13.42 1.44
CA VAL A 261 1.33 -12.98 0.46
C VAL A 261 0.81 -14.16 -0.35
N ALA A 262 1.70 -15.02 -0.84
CA ALA A 262 1.32 -16.21 -1.62
C ALA A 262 0.42 -17.15 -0.82
N ASN A 263 0.75 -17.42 0.45
CA ASN A 263 -0.03 -18.30 1.31
C ASN A 263 -1.36 -17.68 1.74
N LYS A 264 -1.38 -16.38 2.08
CA LYS A 264 -2.57 -15.69 2.60
C LYS A 264 -3.61 -15.42 1.52
N TYR A 265 -3.17 -15.09 0.31
CA TYR A 265 -4.02 -14.59 -0.77
C TYR A 265 -4.11 -15.52 -1.99
N ASN A 266 -3.85 -16.81 -1.80
CA ASN A 266 -3.96 -17.84 -2.85
C ASN A 266 -3.05 -17.57 -4.07
N ASN A 267 -1.79 -17.22 -3.80
CA ASN A 267 -0.71 -17.00 -4.76
C ASN A 267 -1.10 -16.09 -5.93
N PRO A 268 -1.51 -14.84 -5.66
CA PRO A 268 -1.92 -13.91 -6.71
C PRO A 268 -0.73 -13.56 -7.60
N LEU A 269 -1.00 -13.04 -8.80
CA LEU A 269 0.05 -12.41 -9.60
C LEU A 269 0.59 -11.18 -8.88
N VAL A 270 1.86 -11.17 -8.50
CA VAL A 270 2.52 -10.07 -7.80
C VAL A 270 3.38 -9.25 -8.77
N TYR A 271 3.26 -7.93 -8.67
CA TYR A 271 4.20 -6.97 -9.25
C TYR A 271 4.88 -6.22 -8.12
N ILE A 272 6.22 -6.29 -8.06
CA ILE A 272 6.99 -5.41 -7.17
C ILE A 272 7.06 -4.06 -7.85
N THR A 273 6.32 -3.10 -7.32
CA THR A 273 6.11 -1.79 -7.92
C THR A 273 7.08 -0.75 -7.41
N GLU A 274 7.61 -0.94 -6.20
CA GLU A 274 8.72 -0.16 -5.69
C GLU A 274 9.59 -0.99 -4.75
N ILE A 275 10.89 -0.81 -4.92
CA ILE A 275 11.93 -1.33 -4.05
C ILE A 275 13.19 -0.52 -4.30
N GLY A 276 13.79 0.01 -3.23
CA GLY A 276 14.86 0.97 -3.36
C GLY A 276 15.79 1.01 -2.16
N TYR A 277 16.89 1.71 -2.35
CA TYR A 277 17.92 1.96 -1.35
C TYR A 277 18.25 3.45 -1.38
N HIS A 278 18.17 4.09 -0.22
CA HIS A 278 18.55 5.49 -0.06
C HIS A 278 20.01 5.61 0.34
N ASP A 279 20.71 6.61 -0.17
CA ASP A 279 22.08 6.94 0.19
C ASP A 279 22.33 8.47 0.24
N ASP A 280 23.60 8.87 0.18
CA ASP A 280 24.03 10.27 0.26
C ASP A 280 24.20 10.94 -1.11
N GLY A 281 23.69 10.32 -2.19
CA GLY A 281 23.70 10.87 -3.55
C GLY A 281 25.05 10.79 -4.25
N ARG A 282 25.99 9.99 -3.74
CA ARG A 282 27.29 9.75 -4.38
C ARG A 282 27.15 8.79 -5.54
N THR A 283 28.00 8.97 -6.56
CA THR A 283 28.06 8.07 -7.72
C THR A 283 28.71 6.73 -7.42
N ASP A 284 29.51 6.63 -6.35
CA ASP A 284 29.97 5.34 -5.83
C ASP A 284 28.93 4.82 -4.84
N ASP A 285 27.96 4.10 -5.38
CA ASP A 285 26.79 3.56 -4.69
C ASP A 285 26.87 2.03 -4.57
N THR A 286 28.07 1.52 -4.27
CA THR A 286 28.32 0.07 -4.11
C THR A 286 27.29 -0.59 -3.17
N ASP A 287 26.84 0.10 -2.13
CA ASP A 287 25.80 -0.41 -1.23
C ASP A 287 24.43 -0.57 -1.90
N ARG A 288 24.00 0.37 -2.75
CA ARG A 288 22.78 0.28 -3.58
C ARG A 288 22.88 -0.91 -4.54
N ILE A 289 24.04 -1.10 -5.18
CA ILE A 289 24.31 -2.25 -6.06
C ILE A 289 24.16 -3.57 -5.29
N VAL A 290 24.80 -3.68 -4.12
CA VAL A 290 24.74 -4.87 -3.26
C VAL A 290 23.32 -5.13 -2.75
N PHE A 291 22.57 -4.08 -2.41
CA PHE A 291 21.17 -4.17 -2.02
C PHE A 291 20.35 -4.82 -3.14
N HIS A 292 20.36 -4.26 -4.35
CA HIS A 292 19.57 -4.82 -5.46
C HIS A 292 20.00 -6.24 -5.83
N ALA A 293 21.29 -6.55 -5.83
CA ALA A 293 21.78 -7.90 -6.09
C ALA A 293 21.23 -8.92 -5.07
N LYS A 294 21.21 -8.56 -3.79
CA LYS A 294 20.67 -9.40 -2.70
C LYS A 294 19.15 -9.60 -2.82
N PHE A 295 18.39 -8.54 -3.10
CA PHE A 295 16.94 -8.62 -3.24
C PHE A 295 16.50 -9.35 -4.52
N LEU A 296 17.20 -9.16 -5.64
CA LEU A 296 16.97 -9.94 -6.86
C LEU A 296 17.27 -11.43 -6.66
N LYS A 297 18.30 -11.78 -5.89
CA LYS A 297 18.58 -13.16 -5.52
C LYS A 297 17.45 -13.76 -4.67
N ALA A 298 16.98 -13.02 -3.66
CA ALA A 298 15.85 -13.45 -2.84
C ALA A 298 14.55 -13.59 -3.65
N LEU A 299 14.29 -12.66 -4.58
CA LEU A 299 13.18 -12.74 -5.53
C LEU A 299 13.25 -14.02 -6.36
N LEU A 300 14.41 -14.30 -6.96
CA LEU A 300 14.60 -15.48 -7.79
C LEU A 300 14.37 -16.77 -7.00
N HIS A 301 14.78 -16.82 -5.74
CA HIS A 301 14.52 -17.95 -4.86
C HIS A 301 13.02 -18.12 -4.60
N ALA A 302 12.31 -17.05 -4.23
CA ALA A 302 10.86 -17.09 -4.01
C ALA A 302 10.09 -17.54 -5.27
N ILE A 303 10.48 -17.07 -6.46
CA ILE A 303 9.88 -17.49 -7.74
C ILE A 303 10.13 -18.98 -8.00
N LYS A 304 11.36 -19.47 -7.77
CA LYS A 304 11.70 -20.90 -7.92
C LYS A 304 10.89 -21.80 -6.98
N GLU A 305 10.45 -21.27 -5.84
CA GLU A 305 9.63 -21.97 -4.86
C GLU A 305 8.12 -21.72 -5.04
N GLY A 306 7.73 -21.05 -6.12
CA GLY A 306 6.34 -20.96 -6.57
C GLY A 306 5.64 -19.63 -6.34
N CYS A 307 6.28 -18.62 -5.75
CA CYS A 307 5.69 -17.28 -5.66
C CYS A 307 5.49 -16.70 -7.08
N ASN A 308 4.26 -16.28 -7.39
CA ASN A 308 3.89 -15.79 -8.72
C ASN A 308 4.27 -14.31 -8.92
N VAL A 309 5.56 -14.01 -9.04
CA VAL A 309 6.06 -12.64 -9.25
C VAL A 309 6.52 -12.45 -10.70
N GLN A 310 6.10 -11.35 -11.35
CA GLN A 310 6.44 -11.08 -12.76
C GLN A 310 7.11 -9.72 -13.02
N ARG A 311 7.18 -8.83 -12.03
CA ARG A 311 7.77 -7.49 -12.19
C ARG A 311 8.61 -7.11 -10.99
N TYR A 312 9.68 -6.37 -11.26
CA TYR A 312 10.58 -5.75 -10.30
C TYR A 312 10.89 -4.32 -10.75
N THR A 313 10.42 -3.35 -10.00
CA THR A 313 10.57 -1.93 -10.32
C THR A 313 11.44 -1.25 -9.28
N VAL A 314 12.59 -0.74 -9.72
CA VAL A 314 13.53 0.00 -8.86
C VAL A 314 12.94 1.37 -8.55
N TRP A 315 12.81 1.69 -7.26
CA TRP A 315 12.63 3.05 -6.79
C TRP A 315 14.02 3.65 -6.55
N THR A 316 14.51 4.57 -7.38
CA THR A 316 13.80 5.26 -8.47
C THR A 316 14.66 5.45 -9.71
N PHE A 317 14.05 5.90 -10.82
CA PHE A 317 14.74 6.14 -12.09
C PHE A 317 15.71 7.33 -12.00
N ILE A 318 15.34 8.36 -11.24
CA ILE A 318 16.12 9.57 -10.99
C ILE A 318 15.88 10.05 -9.56
N ASP A 319 16.86 10.72 -8.98
CA ASP A 319 16.72 11.47 -7.74
C ASP A 319 15.50 12.40 -7.82
N MET A 320 14.75 12.48 -6.73
CA MET A 320 13.49 13.24 -6.69
C MET A 320 13.21 13.85 -5.32
N PHE A 321 12.14 14.63 -5.24
CA PHE A 321 11.68 15.22 -4.00
C PHE A 321 11.00 14.14 -3.13
N ALA A 322 11.71 13.66 -2.11
CA ALA A 322 11.25 12.60 -1.22
C ALA A 322 10.36 13.13 -0.09
N TRP A 323 9.20 13.67 -0.47
CA TRP A 323 8.16 14.15 0.46
C TRP A 323 8.72 15.11 1.53
N THR A 324 8.48 14.85 2.81
CA THR A 324 8.95 15.70 3.92
C THR A 324 10.46 15.66 4.14
N LEU A 325 11.18 14.72 3.52
CA LEU A 325 12.65 14.64 3.56
C LEU A 325 13.33 15.51 2.50
N GLY A 326 12.56 16.07 1.56
CA GLY A 326 13.07 16.92 0.49
C GLY A 326 14.09 16.21 -0.41
N TYR A 327 15.17 16.91 -0.79
CA TYR A 327 16.24 16.36 -1.62
C TYR A 327 17.39 15.74 -0.82
N SER A 328 17.26 15.66 0.51
CA SER A 328 18.29 15.07 1.37
C SER A 328 18.22 13.54 1.43
N TYR A 329 17.15 12.98 0.87
CA TYR A 329 16.91 11.56 0.77
C TYR A 329 16.97 11.19 -0.72
N VAL A 330 18.12 10.65 -1.13
CA VAL A 330 18.45 10.32 -2.52
C VAL A 330 18.39 8.81 -2.73
#